data_AF-A0A2V9UGU5-F1
#
_entry.id   AF-A0A2V9UGU5-F1
#
_cell.length_a   1.000
_cell.length_b   1.000
_cell.length_c   1.000
_cell.angle_alpha   90.00
_cell.angle_beta   90.00
_cell.angle_gamma   90.00
#
_symmetry.space_group_name_H-M   'P 1'
#
loop_
_entity.id
_entity.type
_entity.pdbx_description
1 polymer ?
#
loop_
_entity_poly.entity_id
_entity_poly.type
_entity_poly.pdbx_seq_one_letter_code
_entity_poly.pdbx_strand_id
1 'polypeptide(L)'
;MPCAVKTEHRNLGQTDAKPGGRETRETQVSMKRAKELAQRYDCEFVDLRQVALSPEHIRSSKELMLLYNFVPLGPTPDGRIAIAVGNPSQLMLIDEISSQLGKSVIIKVASIAQIKQLLNNIDKP
;
A
#
# COMPACT_ATOMS: atom_id res chain seq x y z
N MET A 1 19.18 13.14 -63.85
CA MET A 1 19.96 11.98 -63.35
C MET A 1 19.51 11.67 -61.92
N PRO A 2 19.45 10.39 -61.54
CA PRO A 2 18.61 9.86 -60.48
C PRO A 2 19.36 9.63 -59.16
N CYS A 3 18.66 9.65 -58.03
CA CYS A 3 18.86 8.65 -56.99
C CYS A 3 17.56 8.47 -56.20
N ALA A 4 17.21 7.20 -56.07
CA ALA A 4 15.95 6.69 -55.61
C ALA A 4 16.05 6.17 -54.17
N VAL A 5 14.90 6.12 -53.51
CA VAL A 5 14.42 4.99 -52.69
C VAL A 5 15.27 4.59 -51.47
N LYS A 6 14.69 4.70 -50.27
CA LYS A 6 14.29 3.55 -49.41
C LYS A 6 13.69 4.11 -48.10
N THR A 7 12.41 3.88 -47.82
CA THR A 7 11.86 2.67 -47.18
C THR A 7 12.05 2.72 -45.65
N GLU A 8 10.90 2.72 -44.96
CA GLU A 8 10.65 1.99 -43.70
C GLU A 8 11.22 2.57 -42.38
N HIS A 9 10.62 2.40 -41.19
CA HIS A 9 9.60 1.49 -40.68
C HIS A 9 8.74 2.23 -39.62
N ARG A 10 7.46 1.87 -39.57
CA ARG A 10 6.61 1.58 -38.39
C ARG A 10 7.12 2.01 -37.00
N ASN A 11 6.26 2.70 -36.24
CA ASN A 11 5.32 2.08 -35.28
C ASN A 11 4.41 3.19 -34.71
N LEU A 12 3.09 3.11 -34.86
CA LEU A 12 2.14 2.27 -34.13
C LEU A 12 2.19 2.44 -32.60
N GLY A 13 1.04 2.87 -32.07
CA GLY A 13 0.66 2.72 -30.68
C GLY A 13 1.34 3.74 -29.77
N GLN A 14 0.66 4.40 -28.86
CA GLN A 14 -0.58 4.00 -28.21
C GLN A 14 -1.12 5.23 -27.51
N THR A 15 -2.44 5.37 -27.57
CA THR A 15 -3.25 5.98 -26.51
C THR A 15 -2.73 5.48 -25.15
N ASP A 16 -2.72 6.24 -24.07
CA ASP A 16 -3.91 6.52 -23.27
C ASP A 16 -3.53 7.54 -22.17
N ALA A 17 -4.46 8.45 -21.88
CA ALA A 17 -4.35 9.47 -20.86
C ALA A 17 -4.07 8.93 -19.44
N LYS A 18 -3.25 9.62 -18.61
CA LYS A 18 -3.41 9.59 -17.14
C LYS A 18 -3.00 10.89 -16.40
N PRO A 19 -3.69 11.27 -15.31
CA PRO A 19 -3.68 12.61 -14.74
C PRO A 19 -2.55 12.80 -13.71
N GLY A 20 -1.41 13.37 -14.14
CA GLY A 20 -0.13 13.26 -13.39
C GLY A 20 0.24 14.33 -12.35
N GLY A 21 -0.62 15.30 -12.00
CA GLY A 21 -0.21 16.46 -11.18
C GLY A 21 -0.58 16.41 -9.68
N ARG A 22 -1.69 15.75 -9.33
CA ARG A 22 -2.27 15.81 -7.97
C ARG A 22 -1.98 14.55 -7.14
N GLU A 23 -2.01 13.38 -7.78
CA GLU A 23 -1.84 12.07 -7.13
C GLU A 23 -0.42 11.87 -6.57
N THR A 24 0.60 12.42 -7.25
CA THR A 24 2.01 12.38 -6.82
C THR A 24 2.30 13.29 -5.63
N ARG A 25 1.67 14.46 -5.52
CA ARG A 25 1.87 15.39 -4.39
C ARG A 25 1.18 14.89 -3.13
N GLU A 26 -0.05 14.42 -3.22
CA GLU A 26 -0.79 13.90 -2.07
C GLU A 26 -0.10 12.68 -1.45
N THR A 27 0.38 11.76 -2.30
CA THR A 27 1.15 10.59 -1.87
C THR A 27 2.47 10.99 -1.20
N GLN A 28 3.17 12.01 -1.69
CA GLN A 28 4.39 12.50 -1.03
C GLN A 28 4.09 13.12 0.34
N VAL A 29 3.03 13.92 0.47
CA VAL A 29 2.63 14.51 1.75
C VAL A 29 2.24 13.44 2.75
N SER A 30 1.49 12.41 2.34
CA SER A 30 1.08 11.31 3.21
C SER A 30 2.26 10.42 3.60
N MET A 31 3.25 10.22 2.72
CA MET A 31 4.49 9.50 3.07
C MET A 31 5.32 10.27 4.09
N LYS A 32 5.46 11.59 3.91
CA LYS A 32 6.20 12.44 4.85
C LYS A 32 5.59 12.37 6.26
N ARG A 33 4.27 12.53 6.35
CA ARG A 33 3.52 12.38 7.61
C ARG A 33 3.69 11.01 8.25
N ALA A 34 3.63 9.94 7.46
CA ALA A 34 3.81 8.58 7.96
C ALA A 34 5.23 8.36 8.51
N LYS A 35 6.26 8.89 7.85
CA LYS A 35 7.64 8.85 8.35
C LYS A 35 7.81 9.66 9.64
N GLU A 36 7.18 10.83 9.73
CA GLU A 36 7.20 11.65 10.96
C GLU A 36 6.51 10.93 12.13
N LEU A 37 5.38 10.26 11.89
CA LEU A 37 4.71 9.43 12.89
C LEU A 37 5.58 8.25 13.31
N ALA A 38 6.17 7.54 12.35
CA ALA A 38 7.07 6.43 12.60
C ALA A 38 8.23 6.85 13.50
N GLN A 39 8.88 7.98 13.19
CA GLN A 39 9.98 8.52 13.99
C GLN A 39 9.52 8.97 15.38
N ARG A 40 8.35 9.61 15.49
CA ARG A 40 7.83 10.10 16.77
C ARG A 40 7.49 8.97 17.74
N TYR A 41 6.96 7.86 17.22
CA TYR A 41 6.51 6.71 18.02
C TYR A 41 7.50 5.54 18.02
N ASP A 42 8.73 5.75 17.53
CA ASP A 42 9.79 4.73 17.40
C ASP A 42 9.28 3.45 16.69
N CYS A 43 8.46 3.62 15.66
CA CYS A 43 7.89 2.54 14.87
C CYS A 43 8.63 2.39 13.53
N GLU A 44 8.66 1.18 12.98
CA GLU A 44 9.24 0.93 11.66
C GLU A 44 8.32 1.47 10.56
N PHE A 45 8.85 2.25 9.62
CA PHE A 45 8.11 2.65 8.43
C PHE A 45 8.19 1.57 7.34
N VAL A 46 7.04 1.16 6.79
CA VAL A 46 6.96 0.17 5.72
C VAL A 46 6.30 0.76 4.46
N ASP A 47 6.83 0.39 3.31
CA ASP A 47 6.24 0.73 2.02
C ASP A 47 5.39 -0.43 1.49
N LEU A 48 4.10 -0.15 1.27
CA LEU A 48 3.11 -1.14 0.86
C LEU A 48 3.09 -1.39 -0.65
N ARG A 49 3.85 -0.63 -1.46
CA ARG A 49 3.89 -0.84 -2.92
C ARG A 49 4.52 -2.18 -3.31
N GLN A 50 5.28 -2.79 -2.40
CA GLN A 50 5.93 -4.08 -2.61
C GLN A 50 5.27 -5.24 -1.86
N VAL A 51 4.17 -4.96 -1.14
CA VAL A 51 3.49 -5.97 -0.33
C VAL A 51 2.43 -6.66 -1.19
N ALA A 52 2.62 -7.96 -1.42
CA ALA A 52 1.60 -8.82 -2.00
C ALA A 52 0.74 -9.41 -0.88
N LEU A 53 -0.56 -9.10 -0.88
CA LEU A 53 -1.51 -9.68 0.06
C LEU A 53 -2.12 -10.96 -0.52
N SER A 54 -2.15 -12.03 0.27
CA SER A 54 -2.87 -13.23 -0.12
C SER A 54 -4.39 -12.99 -0.07
N PRO A 55 -5.15 -13.33 -1.12
CA PRO A 55 -6.58 -13.04 -1.24
C PRO A 55 -7.45 -13.68 -0.15
N GLU A 56 -6.97 -14.78 0.45
CA GLU A 56 -7.64 -15.50 1.54
C GLU A 56 -7.79 -14.66 2.83
N HIS A 57 -6.76 -13.91 3.24
CA HIS A 57 -6.80 -13.08 4.45
C HIS A 57 -7.61 -11.80 4.26
N ILE A 58 -7.64 -11.27 3.03
CA ILE A 58 -8.34 -10.02 2.72
C ILE A 58 -9.84 -10.21 2.91
N ARG A 59 -10.41 -11.32 2.42
CA ARG A 59 -11.86 -11.53 2.44
C ARG A 59 -12.45 -11.58 3.85
N SER A 60 -11.71 -12.14 4.81
CA SER A 60 -12.19 -12.30 6.20
C SER A 60 -12.02 -11.05 7.07
N SER A 61 -11.20 -10.07 6.68
CA SER A 61 -10.88 -8.89 7.51
C SER A 61 -10.98 -7.55 6.76
N LYS A 62 -11.58 -7.54 5.56
CA LYS A 62 -11.69 -6.37 4.68
C LYS A 62 -12.34 -5.16 5.35
N GLU A 63 -13.41 -5.38 6.10
CA GLU A 63 -14.17 -4.33 6.79
C GLU A 63 -13.26 -3.55 7.77
N LEU A 64 -12.52 -4.28 8.63
CA LEU A 64 -11.63 -3.68 9.61
C LEU A 64 -10.43 -2.99 8.94
N MET A 65 -9.90 -3.58 7.86
CA MET A 65 -8.80 -2.97 7.09
C MET A 65 -9.20 -1.60 6.55
N LEU A 66 -10.44 -1.45 6.10
CA LEU A 66 -10.98 -0.19 5.55
C LEU A 66 -11.31 0.82 6.66
N LEU A 67 -11.97 0.35 7.73
CA LEU A 67 -12.33 1.19 8.88
C LEU A 67 -11.10 1.80 9.54
N TYR A 68 -10.04 1.01 9.69
CA TYR A 68 -8.87 1.42 10.46
C TYR A 68 -7.64 1.72 9.61
N ASN A 69 -7.77 1.64 8.28
CA ASN A 69 -6.69 1.85 7.33
C ASN A 69 -5.46 1.04 7.76
N PHE A 70 -5.62 -0.27 7.92
CA PHE A 70 -4.51 -1.19 8.18
C PHE A 70 -4.40 -2.27 7.12
N VAL A 71 -3.21 -2.86 7.03
CA VAL A 71 -2.88 -3.92 6.07
C VAL A 71 -2.06 -5.01 6.76
N PRO A 72 -2.50 -6.28 6.78
CA PRO A 72 -1.69 -7.37 7.29
C PRO A 72 -0.54 -7.69 6.34
N LEU A 73 0.70 -7.64 6.81
CA LEU A 73 1.90 -7.96 6.03
C LEU A 73 2.24 -9.45 6.03
N GLY A 74 1.63 -10.21 6.95
CA GLY A 74 1.81 -11.65 7.08
C GLY A 74 2.58 -12.06 8.34
N PRO A 75 2.78 -13.36 8.54
CA PRO A 75 3.49 -13.89 9.68
C PRO A 75 4.98 -13.56 9.62
N THR A 76 5.56 -13.34 10.78
CA THR A 76 6.98 -13.11 11.00
C THR A 76 7.65 -14.38 11.52
N PRO A 77 8.98 -14.55 11.36
CA PRO A 77 9.71 -15.71 11.88
C PRO A 77 9.58 -15.87 13.40
N ASP A 78 9.24 -14.79 14.11
CA ASP A 78 9.03 -14.73 15.55
C ASP A 78 7.66 -15.28 15.99
N GLY A 79 6.83 -15.76 15.05
CA GLY A 79 5.47 -16.25 15.32
C GLY A 79 4.39 -15.15 15.42
N ARG A 80 4.79 -13.88 15.35
CA ARG A 80 3.90 -12.70 15.35
C ARG A 80 3.40 -12.36 13.95
N ILE A 81 2.34 -11.57 13.82
CA ILE A 81 1.86 -11.07 12.52
C ILE A 81 2.25 -9.60 12.34
N ALA A 82 3.00 -9.27 11.30
CA ALA A 82 3.29 -7.87 11.00
C ALA A 82 2.05 -7.21 10.38
N ILE A 83 1.72 -6.00 10.84
CA ILE A 83 0.62 -5.18 10.32
C ILE A 83 1.15 -3.79 9.99
N ALA A 84 0.65 -3.21 8.92
CA ALA A 84 0.92 -1.83 8.54
C ALA A 84 -0.29 -0.95 8.88
N VAL A 85 -0.07 0.14 9.61
CA VAL A 85 -1.12 1.06 10.07
C VAL A 85 -0.81 2.49 9.66
N GLY A 86 -1.84 3.27 9.36
CA GLY A 86 -1.69 4.71 9.09
C GLY A 86 -1.41 5.56 10.33
N ASN A 87 -1.83 5.09 11.51
CA ASN A 87 -1.67 5.80 12.77
C ASN A 87 -1.47 4.82 13.95
N PRO A 88 -0.26 4.75 14.53
CA PRO A 88 0.06 3.82 15.62
C PRO A 88 -0.50 4.25 16.99
N SER A 89 -1.08 5.44 17.11
CA SER A 89 -1.61 5.96 18.39
C SER A 89 -2.90 5.24 18.85
N GLN A 90 -3.51 4.43 17.97
CA GLN A 90 -4.80 3.79 18.22
C GLN A 90 -4.61 2.38 18.82
N LEU A 91 -4.06 2.31 20.03
CA LEU A 91 -3.73 1.04 20.70
C LEU A 91 -4.93 0.10 20.87
N MET A 92 -6.13 0.63 21.13
CA MET A 92 -7.37 -0.17 21.24
C MET A 92 -7.66 -0.95 19.95
N LEU A 93 -7.42 -0.35 18.79
CA LEU A 93 -7.64 -1.00 17.51
C LEU A 93 -6.60 -2.06 17.22
N ILE A 94 -5.35 -1.79 17.60
CA ILE A 94 -4.26 -2.76 17.46
C ILE A 94 -4.57 -4.00 18.30
N ASP A 95 -5.08 -3.81 19.51
CA ASP A 95 -5.51 -4.91 20.39
C ASP A 95 -6.65 -5.72 19.75
N GLU A 96 -7.68 -5.04 19.22
CA GLU A 96 -8.78 -5.68 18.49
C GLU A 96 -8.30 -6.49 17.28
N ILE A 97 -7.38 -5.94 16.47
CA ILE A 97 -6.77 -6.63 15.33
C ILE A 97 -6.00 -7.87 15.82
N SER A 98 -5.23 -7.75 16.91
CA SER A 98 -4.49 -8.87 17.47
C SER A 98 -5.40 -10.00 17.98
N SER A 99 -6.53 -9.62 18.58
CA SER A 99 -7.58 -10.53 19.07
C SER A 99 -8.26 -11.25 17.90
N GLN A 100 -8.62 -10.51 16.84
CA GLN A 100 -9.21 -11.05 15.61
C GLN A 100 -8.27 -12.06 14.93
N LEU A 101 -6.97 -11.77 14.92
CA LEU A 101 -5.94 -12.63 14.32
C LEU A 101 -5.51 -13.78 15.23
N GLY A 102 -5.84 -13.73 16.52
CA GLY A 102 -5.42 -14.70 17.53
C GLY A 102 -3.90 -14.76 17.76
N LYS A 103 -3.15 -13.72 17.35
CA LYS A 103 -1.68 -13.66 17.45
C LYS A 103 -1.22 -12.25 17.78
N SER A 104 -0.09 -12.13 18.49
CA SER A 104 0.54 -10.83 18.71
C SER A 104 0.96 -10.18 17.39
N VAL A 105 0.76 -8.87 17.30
CA VAL A 105 1.02 -8.11 16.07
C VAL A 105 2.27 -7.23 16.20
N ILE A 106 3.00 -7.06 15.09
CA ILE A 106 4.10 -6.11 14.98
C ILE A 106 3.60 -4.90 14.21
N ILE A 107 3.60 -3.74 14.85
CA ILE A 107 3.12 -2.49 14.26
C ILE A 107 4.20 -1.91 13.35
N LYS A 108 3.84 -1.67 12.10
CA LYS A 108 4.62 -0.88 11.15
C LYS A 108 3.79 0.30 10.68
N VAL A 109 4.39 1.47 10.54
CA VAL A 109 3.69 2.65 10.06
C VAL A 109 3.78 2.71 8.53
N ALA A 110 2.66 2.87 7.88
CA ALA A 110 2.57 3.04 6.44
C ALA A 110 1.82 4.32 6.08
N SER A 111 1.98 4.74 4.83
CA SER A 111 1.24 5.90 4.33
C SER A 111 -0.22 5.56 4.12
N ILE A 112 -1.13 6.41 4.63
CA ILE A 112 -2.58 6.26 4.42
C ILE A 112 -2.94 6.21 2.94
N ALA A 113 -2.27 7.00 2.09
CA ALA A 113 -2.50 6.95 0.65
C ALA A 113 -2.18 5.56 0.07
N GLN A 114 -1.05 4.98 0.45
CA GLN A 114 -0.67 3.63 -0.02
C GLN A 114 -1.63 2.56 0.51
N ILE A 115 -2.06 2.67 1.76
CA ILE A 115 -3.04 1.75 2.36
C ILE A 115 -4.34 1.79 1.54
N LYS A 116 -4.89 2.99 1.32
CA LYS A 116 -6.12 3.17 0.53
C LYS A 116 -5.95 2.68 -0.91
N GLN A 117 -4.81 2.96 -1.54
CA GLN A 117 -4.51 2.46 -2.88
C GLN A 117 -4.48 0.93 -2.92
N LEU A 118 -3.83 0.29 -1.95
CA LEU A 118 -3.77 -1.16 -1.86
C LEU A 118 -5.19 -1.72 -1.69
N LEU A 119 -5.96 -1.23 -0.72
CA LEU A 119 -7.35 -1.68 -0.48
C LEU A 119 -8.24 -1.53 -1.71
N ASN A 120 -8.11 -0.43 -2.44
CA ASN A 120 -8.87 -0.21 -3.68
C ASN A 120 -8.47 -1.16 -4.82
N ASN A 121 -7.20 -1.59 -4.88
CA ASN A 121 -6.79 -2.58 -5.87
C ASN A 121 -7.35 -3.97 -5.56
N ILE A 122 -7.54 -4.31 -4.28
CA ILE A 122 -8.10 -5.61 -3.88
C ILE A 122 -9.62 -5.67 -4.08
N ASP A 123 -10.30 -4.51 -4.08
CA ASP A 123 -11.73 -4.42 -4.31
C ASP A 123 -12.14 -4.71 -5.77
N LYS A 124 -11.21 -4.55 -6.73
CA LYS A 124 -11.51 -4.81 -8.14
C LYS A 124 -11.66 -6.31 -8.41
N PRO A 125 -12.79 -6.74 -9.00
CA PRO A 125 -13.07 -8.14 -9.32
C PRO A 125 -12.21 -8.69 -10.47
#